data_AF-A0A640VS03-F1
#
_entry.id   AF-A0A640VS03-F1
#
_cell.length_a   1.000
_cell.length_b   1.000
_cell.length_c   1.000
_cell.angle_alpha   90.00
_cell.angle_beta   90.00
_cell.angle_gamma   90.00
#
_symmetry.space_group_name_H-M   'P 1'
#
loop_
_entity.id
_entity.type
_entity.pdbx_description
1 polymer ?
#
loop_
_entity_poly.entity_id
_entity_poly.type
_entity_poly.pdbx_seq_one_letter_code
_entity_poly.pdbx_strand_id
1 'polypeptide(L)'
;MQHADRPARVPEARSGTSYTTTRVMAFTEGAGDQPWCLHLSYCKPHWRYIVPPPYCDMHWPEHVLPAVRSEAERFDPHPVRTADHQHRFSKVFARDEVCARCAAP
;
A
#
# COMPACT_ATOMS: atom_id res chain seq x y z
N MET A 1 6.91 -7.81 5.33
CA MET A 1 6.86 -6.44 5.89
C MET A 1 8.17 -6.01 6.58
N GLN A 2 9.35 -6.51 6.19
CA GLN A 2 10.59 -6.29 6.96
C GLN A 2 11.09 -4.83 6.97
N HIS A 3 10.68 -4.01 6.00
CA HIS A 3 11.12 -2.62 5.85
C HIS A 3 9.94 -1.65 5.78
N ALA A 4 8.76 -2.08 6.23
CA ALA A 4 7.55 -1.26 6.14
C ALA A 4 7.54 -0.11 7.17
N ASP A 5 8.28 -0.31 8.25
CA ASP A 5 8.57 0.59 9.37
C ASP A 5 9.68 1.59 9.07
N ARG A 6 10.25 1.59 7.86
CA ARG A 6 11.39 2.45 7.51
C ARG A 6 10.99 3.46 6.44
N PRO A 7 11.52 4.69 6.48
CA PRO A 7 11.32 5.63 5.39
C PRO A 7 11.92 5.11 4.10
N ALA A 8 11.26 5.38 2.98
CA ALA A 8 11.86 5.17 1.68
C ALA A 8 13.12 6.03 1.55
N ARG A 9 14.22 5.45 1.05
CA ARG A 9 15.49 6.16 0.83
C ARG A 9 15.45 6.99 -0.46
N VAL A 10 14.45 7.84 -0.59
CA VAL A 10 14.25 8.74 -1.72
C VAL A 10 13.52 10.00 -1.23
N PRO A 11 13.83 11.20 -1.74
CA PRO A 11 13.01 12.37 -1.47
C PRO A 11 11.58 12.18 -1.99
N GLU A 12 10.60 12.79 -1.33
CA GLU A 12 9.19 12.72 -1.73
C GLU A 12 8.98 13.11 -3.21
N ALA A 13 9.57 14.21 -3.65
CA ALA A 13 9.47 14.69 -5.03
C ALA A 13 10.00 13.70 -6.09
N ARG A 14 10.76 12.68 -5.66
CA ARG A 14 11.28 11.60 -6.51
C ARG A 14 10.59 10.26 -6.25
N SER A 15 9.49 10.25 -5.52
CA SER A 15 8.66 9.07 -5.32
C SER A 15 8.01 8.63 -6.63
N GLY A 16 7.61 7.37 -6.72
CA GLY A 16 6.94 6.84 -7.91
C GLY A 16 5.65 7.58 -8.24
N THR A 17 4.87 7.98 -7.22
CA THR A 17 3.64 8.76 -7.41
C THR A 17 3.96 10.13 -7.99
N SER A 18 4.87 10.88 -7.35
CA SER A 18 5.25 12.23 -7.77
C SER A 18 5.86 12.22 -9.17
N TYR A 19 6.70 11.22 -9.49
CA TYR A 19 7.22 11.02 -10.85
C TYR A 19 6.11 10.81 -11.87
N THR A 20 5.17 9.90 -11.62
CA THR A 20 4.05 9.64 -12.53
C THR A 20 3.22 10.91 -12.73
N THR A 21 2.93 11.66 -11.67
CA THR A 21 2.22 12.95 -11.76
C THR A 21 2.98 13.95 -12.63
N THR A 22 4.30 14.09 -12.45
CA THR A 22 5.13 14.97 -13.31
C THR A 22 5.07 14.55 -14.78
N ARG A 23 5.09 13.25 -15.08
CA ARG A 23 4.97 12.75 -16.47
C ARG A 23 3.61 13.06 -17.08
N VAL A 24 2.54 12.99 -16.29
CA VAL A 24 1.18 13.36 -16.73
C VAL A 24 1.11 14.85 -17.04
N MET A 25 1.63 15.71 -16.17
CA MET A 25 1.64 17.16 -16.41
C MET A 25 2.41 17.51 -17.69
N ALA A 26 3.58 16.91 -17.89
CA ALA A 26 4.36 17.09 -19.11
C ALA A 26 3.63 16.60 -20.37
N PHE A 27 2.86 15.51 -20.28
CA PHE A 27 2.01 15.04 -21.39
C PHE A 27 0.91 16.06 -21.70
N THR A 28 0.21 16.54 -20.68
CA THR A 28 -0.89 17.50 -20.84
C THR A 28 -0.41 18.82 -21.45
N GLU A 29 0.73 19.34 -20.98
CA GLU A 29 1.35 20.55 -21.55
C GLU A 29 1.73 20.35 -23.03
N GLY A 30 2.29 19.19 -23.37
CA GLY A 30 2.69 18.86 -24.75
C GLY A 30 1.53 18.58 -25.69
N ALA A 31 0.38 18.14 -25.18
CA ALA A 31 -0.81 17.86 -25.99
C ALA A 31 -1.51 19.15 -26.47
N GLY A 32 -1.34 20.27 -25.75
CA GLY A 32 -1.97 21.55 -26.06
C GLY A 32 -3.50 21.45 -26.14
N ASP A 33 -4.10 22.16 -27.10
CA ASP A 33 -5.56 22.24 -27.28
C ASP A 33 -6.17 21.05 -28.06
N GLN A 34 -5.38 20.04 -28.42
CA GLN A 34 -5.89 18.88 -29.14
C GLN A 34 -6.77 18.01 -28.22
N PRO A 35 -7.89 17.44 -28.70
CA PRO A 35 -8.65 16.47 -27.91
C PRO A 35 -7.79 15.25 -27.58
N TRP A 36 -7.71 14.89 -26.29
CA TRP A 36 -6.98 13.72 -25.83
C TRP A 36 -7.73 12.98 -24.72
N CYS A 37 -7.37 11.71 -24.53
CA CYS A 37 -7.78 10.89 -23.40
C CYS A 37 -6.54 10.22 -22.82
N LEU A 38 -6.33 10.36 -21.51
CA LEU A 38 -5.22 9.74 -20.80
C LEU A 38 -5.74 8.86 -19.67
N HIS A 39 -5.43 7.57 -19.73
CA HIS A 39 -5.66 6.67 -18.62
C HIS A 39 -4.47 6.75 -17.64
N LEU A 40 -4.64 7.54 -16.58
CA LEU A 40 -3.67 7.65 -15.50
C LEU A 40 -3.85 6.52 -14.49
N SER A 41 -2.90 5.58 -14.47
CA SER A 41 -2.92 4.43 -13.57
C SER A 41 -1.75 4.49 -12.59
N TYR A 42 -2.03 4.92 -11.36
CA TYR A 42 -1.04 4.89 -10.27
C TYR A 42 -0.86 3.46 -9.74
N CYS A 43 0.40 3.09 -9.46
CA CYS A 43 0.69 1.79 -8.84
C CYS A 43 0.42 1.81 -7.32
N LYS A 44 0.71 2.91 -6.61
CA LYS A 44 0.40 3.02 -5.18
C LYS A 44 -1.13 3.03 -4.97
N PRO A 45 -1.64 2.39 -3.90
CA PRO A 45 -0.96 1.89 -2.70
C PRO A 45 -0.47 0.43 -2.78
N HIS A 46 -0.36 -0.16 -3.97
CA HIS A 46 0.19 -1.51 -4.12
C HIS A 46 1.60 -1.63 -3.51
N TRP A 47 1.95 -2.85 -3.10
CA TRP A 47 3.25 -3.15 -2.52
C TRP A 47 4.39 -2.67 -3.43
N ARG A 48 5.53 -2.23 -2.90
CA ARG A 48 6.00 -2.33 -1.49
C ARG A 48 5.39 -1.26 -0.58
N TYR A 49 5.00 -1.65 0.63
CA TYR A 49 4.50 -0.76 1.69
C TYR A 49 5.65 0.02 2.31
N ILE A 50 6.09 1.07 1.62
CA ILE A 50 7.17 1.97 2.03
C ILE A 50 6.92 3.33 1.37
N VAL A 51 7.10 4.41 2.12
CA VAL A 51 6.85 5.79 1.69
C VAL A 51 7.94 6.72 2.22
N PRO A 52 8.26 7.82 1.52
CA PRO A 52 9.20 8.81 2.01
C PRO A 52 8.56 9.73 3.07
N PRO A 53 9.36 10.47 3.86
CA PRO A 53 8.86 11.58 4.66
C PRO A 53 8.13 12.61 3.78
N PRO A 54 7.08 13.27 4.29
CA PRO A 54 6.56 13.18 5.66
C PRO A 54 5.59 11.99 5.89
N TYR A 55 5.23 11.25 4.84
CA TYR A 55 4.16 10.24 4.91
C TYR A 55 4.48 9.04 5.81
N CYS A 56 5.78 8.70 5.96
CA CYS A 56 6.17 7.62 6.86
C CYS A 56 5.89 7.94 8.33
N ASP A 57 5.85 9.23 8.71
CA ASP A 57 5.76 9.66 10.11
C ASP A 57 4.36 10.21 10.46
N MET A 58 3.39 10.04 9.55
CA MET A 58 2.03 10.58 9.69
C MET A 58 1.06 9.62 10.39
N HIS A 59 1.36 8.31 10.37
CA HIS A 59 0.47 7.28 10.87
C HIS A 59 1.18 6.34 11.85
N TRP A 60 0.54 6.15 13.00
CA TRP A 60 1.00 5.40 14.16
C TRP A 60 0.11 4.16 14.38
N PRO A 61 0.54 3.14 15.14
CA PRO A 61 -0.23 1.92 15.34
C PRO A 61 -1.66 2.16 15.84
N GLU A 62 -1.88 3.19 16.65
CA GLU A 62 -3.20 3.63 17.16
C GLU A 62 -4.15 4.15 16.06
N HIS A 63 -3.63 4.53 14.90
CA HIS A 63 -4.43 4.95 13.75
C HIS A 63 -4.88 3.77 12.89
N VAL A 64 -4.38 2.55 13.15
CA VAL A 64 -4.75 1.35 12.42
C VAL A 64 -6.09 0.83 12.96
N LEU A 65 -7.08 0.69 12.08
CA LEU A 65 -8.36 0.11 12.44
C LEU A 65 -8.21 -1.38 12.83
N PRO A 66 -9.02 -1.88 13.78
CA PRO A 66 -9.02 -3.30 14.11
C PRO A 66 -9.28 -4.17 12.88
N ALA A 67 -8.53 -5.27 12.77
CA ALA A 67 -8.75 -6.24 11.70
C ALA A 67 -10.15 -6.88 11.84
N VAL A 68 -10.91 -6.90 10.75
CA VAL A 68 -12.22 -7.55 10.70
C VAL A 68 -12.02 -9.05 10.52
N ARG A 69 -12.15 -9.81 11.60
CA ARG A 69 -11.96 -11.26 11.64
C ARG A 69 -12.65 -11.87 12.86
N SER A 70 -12.89 -13.18 12.86
CA SER A 70 -13.45 -13.91 14.00
C SER A 70 -12.93 -15.34 14.08
N GLU A 71 -12.82 -15.92 15.27
CA GLU A 71 -12.40 -17.33 15.38
C GLU A 71 -13.42 -18.30 14.75
N ALA A 72 -14.71 -17.93 14.72
CA ALA A 72 -15.75 -18.71 14.06
C ALA A 72 -15.46 -18.96 12.57
N GLU A 73 -14.77 -18.03 11.91
CA GLU A 73 -14.44 -18.15 10.48
C GLU A 73 -13.36 -19.19 10.18
N ARG A 74 -12.70 -19.71 11.22
CA ARG A 74 -11.68 -20.76 11.14
C ARG A 74 -12.24 -22.14 11.47
N PHE A 75 -13.46 -22.20 11.99
CA PHE A 75 -14.15 -23.45 12.26
C PHE A 75 -14.84 -23.93 10.97
N ASP A 76 -14.39 -25.08 10.44
CA ASP A 76 -14.89 -25.70 9.20
C ASP A 76 -15.09 -24.74 8.00
N PRO A 77 -14.07 -23.96 7.59
CA PRO A 77 -14.21 -23.08 6.45
C PRO A 77 -14.28 -23.87 5.14
N HIS A 78 -14.98 -23.32 4.15
CA HIS A 78 -15.01 -23.86 2.80
C HIS A 78 -13.58 -24.14 2.29
N PRO A 79 -13.31 -25.25 1.57
CA PRO A 79 -11.96 -25.65 1.18
C PRO A 79 -11.12 -24.56 0.49
N VAL A 80 -11.75 -23.72 -0.34
CA VAL A 80 -11.07 -22.56 -0.97
C VAL A 80 -10.61 -21.55 0.08
N ARG A 81 -11.44 -21.25 1.09
CA ARG A 81 -11.08 -20.36 2.19
C ARG A 81 -9.99 -20.97 3.06
N THR A 82 -10.01 -22.28 3.28
CA THR A 82 -8.92 -23.02 3.91
C THR A 82 -7.61 -22.81 3.16
N ALA A 83 -7.61 -22.98 1.83
CA ALA A 83 -6.44 -22.75 1.00
C ALA A 83 -5.95 -21.29 1.09
N ASP A 84 -6.88 -20.32 1.05
CA ASP A 84 -6.56 -18.90 1.19
C ASP A 84 -5.91 -18.57 2.53
N HIS A 85 -6.42 -19.12 3.64
CA HIS A 85 -5.80 -18.97 4.96
C HIS A 85 -4.39 -19.58 5.00
N GLN A 86 -4.11 -20.61 4.20
CA GLN A 86 -2.80 -21.26 4.14
C GLN A 86 -1.78 -20.51 3.28
N HIS A 87 -2.20 -19.55 2.45
CA HIS A 87 -1.27 -18.75 1.64
C HIS A 87 -0.29 -17.96 2.51
N ARG A 88 0.95 -17.87 2.03
CA ARG A 88 2.08 -17.23 2.74
C ARG A 88 1.72 -15.82 3.22
N PHE A 89 1.08 -15.02 2.38
CA PHE A 89 0.74 -13.63 2.72
C PHE A 89 -0.39 -13.55 3.73
N SER A 90 -1.41 -14.41 3.61
CA SER A 90 -2.49 -14.53 4.61
C SER A 90 -1.94 -14.85 6.00
N LYS A 91 -1.03 -15.83 6.10
CA LYS A 91 -0.34 -16.15 7.37
C LYS A 91 0.54 -15.03 7.92
N VAL A 92 1.02 -14.13 7.08
CA VAL A 92 1.85 -12.99 7.50
C VAL A 92 0.96 -11.86 8.02
N PHE A 93 -0.12 -11.53 7.31
CA PHE A 93 -1.05 -10.48 7.71
C PHE A 93 -2.05 -10.90 8.79
N ALA A 94 -2.17 -12.20 9.08
CA ALA A 94 -2.95 -12.69 10.22
C ALA A 94 -2.27 -12.42 11.58
N ARG A 95 -1.02 -11.96 11.59
CA ARG A 95 -0.25 -11.66 12.81
C ARG A 95 -0.40 -10.21 13.21
N ASP A 96 -0.76 -9.97 14.46
CA ASP A 96 -1.11 -8.64 14.95
C ASP A 96 0.09 -7.70 14.93
N GLU A 97 1.29 -8.22 15.23
CA GLU A 97 2.52 -7.45 15.18
C GLU A 97 2.89 -6.98 13.76
N VAL A 98 2.43 -7.68 12.73
CA VAL A 98 2.69 -7.30 11.33
C VAL A 98 1.80 -6.16 10.89
N CYS A 99 0.53 -6.17 11.32
CA CYS A 99 -0.41 -5.09 11.07
C CYS A 99 -0.01 -3.81 11.83
N ALA A 100 0.43 -3.95 13.08
CA ALA A 100 0.92 -2.83 13.88
C ALA A 100 2.20 -2.18 13.28
N ARG A 101 3.10 -2.98 12.68
CA ARG A 101 4.37 -2.49 12.11
C ARG A 101 4.23 -1.70 10.81
N CYS A 102 3.05 -1.68 10.20
CA CYS A 102 2.79 -0.85 9.02
C CYS A 102 2.75 0.66 9.34
N ALA A 103 2.70 1.02 10.62
CA ALA A 103 2.85 2.36 11.12
C ALA A 103 4.28 2.53 11.65
N ALA A 104 4.94 3.64 11.33
CA ALA A 104 6.30 3.89 11.81
C ALA A 104 6.33 3.95 13.35
N PRO A 105 7.45 3.58 14.00
CA PRO A 105 7.78 3.96 15.37
C PRO A 105 8.46 5.34 15.46
#